data_AF-A0AAW1DHR5-F1
#
_entry.id   AF-A0AAW1DHR5-F1
#
_cell.length_a   1.000
_cell.length_b   1.000
_cell.length_c   1.000
_cell.angle_alpha   90.00
_cell.angle_beta   90.00
_cell.angle_gamma   90.00
#
_symmetry.space_group_name_H-M   'P 1'
#
loop_
_entity.id
_entity.type
_entity.pdbx_description
1 polymer ?
#
loop_
_entity_poly.entity_id
_entity_poly.type
_entity_poly.pdbx_seq_one_letter_code
_entity_poly.pdbx_strand_id
1 'polypeptide(L)'
;MFEGEADILKLKKLLDQCEDKSSSSDDDLPNTASAKMGPGNIKRSTKVKITGNKCKDIPTAAPVPTDSNSIWQLYEVPEVQQTDDILSDPRIKPEYDIKYKQFVATEDVFLQMGNKTPNTASCEGMVIDINMKGENKNDIDCHVTKTHLDIRSPSYRLNLALPHPVDPDSCSAEWNGTLNHLIINLTLSREYDFINF
;
A
#
# COMPACT_ATOMS: atom_id res chain seq x y z
N MET A 1 -35.09 -7.89 -43.34
CA MET A 1 -36.17 -7.92 -42.32
C MET A 1 -35.46 -8.23 -41.02
N PHE A 2 -35.25 -7.21 -40.18
CA PHE A 2 -34.34 -7.23 -39.04
C PHE A 2 -35.11 -7.60 -37.76
N GLU A 3 -35.11 -8.88 -37.37
CA GLU A 3 -35.78 -9.34 -36.13
C GLU A 3 -35.07 -8.88 -34.84
N GLY A 4 -33.78 -8.52 -34.90
CA GLY A 4 -33.00 -8.17 -33.71
C GLY A 4 -33.35 -6.80 -33.08
N GLU A 5 -33.91 -5.86 -33.84
CA GLU A 5 -34.27 -4.53 -33.32
C GLU A 5 -35.47 -4.60 -32.37
N ALA A 6 -36.41 -5.52 -32.62
CA ALA A 6 -37.60 -5.71 -31.80
C ALA A 6 -37.28 -6.27 -30.40
N ASP A 7 -36.25 -7.11 -30.30
CA ASP A 7 -35.85 -7.72 -29.03
C ASP A 7 -35.06 -6.76 -28.14
N ILE A 8 -34.23 -5.90 -28.72
CA ILE A 8 -33.53 -4.83 -27.97
C ILE A 8 -34.55 -3.85 -27.35
N LEU A 9 -35.63 -3.53 -28.08
CA LEU A 9 -36.69 -2.65 -27.58
C LEU A 9 -37.51 -3.29 -26.44
N LYS A 10 -37.71 -4.62 -26.47
CA LYS A 10 -38.35 -5.34 -25.36
C LYS A 10 -37.50 -5.36 -24.10
N LEU A 11 -36.18 -5.54 -24.24
CA LEU A 11 -35.24 -5.53 -23.12
C LEU A 11 -35.21 -4.15 -22.43
N LYS A 12 -35.17 -3.07 -23.21
CA LYS A 12 -35.26 -1.69 -22.67
C LYS A 12 -36.50 -1.51 -21.79
N LYS A 13 -37.67 -1.97 -22.27
CA LYS A 13 -38.94 -1.83 -21.54
C LYS A 13 -38.95 -2.59 -20.20
N LEU A 14 -38.17 -3.66 -20.09
CA LEU A 14 -38.06 -4.47 -18.88
C LEU A 14 -37.13 -3.83 -17.84
N LEU A 15 -36.09 -3.11 -18.29
CA LEU A 15 -35.15 -2.41 -17.43
C LEU A 15 -35.71 -1.08 -16.87
N ASP A 16 -36.57 -0.40 -17.62
CA ASP A 16 -37.21 0.86 -17.20
C ASP A 16 -38.31 0.67 -16.11
N GLN A 17 -38.66 -0.57 -15.72
CA GLN A 17 -39.73 -0.86 -14.75
C GLN A 17 -39.35 -0.74 -13.27
N CYS A 18 -38.21 -0.13 -12.93
CA CYS A 18 -37.74 -0.05 -11.54
C CYS A 18 -37.71 1.36 -10.93
N GLU A 19 -38.37 2.35 -11.54
CA GLU A 19 -38.51 3.68 -10.92
C GLU A 19 -39.94 3.93 -10.39
N ASP A 20 -40.35 3.19 -9.37
CA ASP A 20 -41.47 3.60 -8.50
C ASP A 20 -41.20 3.24 -7.03
N LYS A 21 -40.56 4.20 -6.35
CA LYS A 21 -40.80 4.65 -4.97
C LYS A 21 -41.26 3.60 -3.93
N SER A 22 -40.29 3.04 -3.22
CA SER A 22 -40.45 2.74 -1.79
C SER A 22 -39.63 3.75 -0.96
N SER A 23 -40.27 4.89 -0.73
CA SER A 23 -39.87 5.89 0.26
C SER A 23 -40.02 5.30 1.66
N SER A 24 -38.92 4.89 2.28
CA SER A 24 -38.84 4.65 3.72
C SER A 24 -37.74 5.54 4.28
N SER A 25 -38.12 6.78 4.56
CA SER A 25 -37.28 7.78 5.20
C SER A 25 -37.77 7.94 6.63
N ASP A 26 -37.19 7.16 7.54
CA ASP A 26 -37.19 7.47 8.97
C ASP A 26 -36.24 8.66 9.16
N ASP A 27 -36.72 9.78 9.75
CA ASP A 27 -35.91 10.73 10.56
C ASP A 27 -36.75 11.96 10.96
N ASP A 28 -37.49 11.85 12.07
CA ASP A 28 -38.07 12.98 12.80
C ASP A 28 -37.16 13.37 13.97
N LEU A 29 -36.27 14.35 13.78
CA LEU A 29 -35.62 15.06 14.90
C LEU A 29 -35.47 16.57 14.61
N PRO A 30 -35.84 17.45 15.56
CA PRO A 30 -35.84 18.89 15.34
C PRO A 30 -34.43 19.48 15.29
N ASN A 31 -34.24 20.33 14.29
CA ASN A 31 -33.05 21.13 14.03
C ASN A 31 -32.80 22.15 15.16
N THR A 32 -31.95 21.81 16.12
CA THR A 32 -31.42 22.76 17.11
C THR A 32 -29.98 23.12 16.77
N ALA A 33 -29.80 24.35 16.29
CA ALA A 33 -28.51 24.96 16.06
C ALA A 33 -27.74 25.16 17.37
N SER A 34 -26.89 24.20 17.74
CA SER A 34 -25.67 24.40 18.53
C SER A 34 -25.03 23.07 18.93
N ALA A 35 -23.94 22.67 18.25
CA ALA A 35 -22.77 21.96 18.81
C ALA A 35 -21.95 21.32 17.67
N LYS A 36 -21.05 22.09 17.06
CA LYS A 36 -20.12 21.58 16.04
C LYS A 36 -18.79 21.19 16.67
N MET A 37 -18.83 20.36 17.72
CA MET A 37 -17.65 19.79 18.38
C MET A 37 -18.00 18.37 18.83
N GLY A 38 -17.47 17.37 18.13
CA GLY A 38 -17.52 15.97 18.56
C GLY A 38 -16.34 15.63 19.48
N PRO A 39 -16.40 14.50 20.22
CA PRO A 39 -15.34 14.06 21.13
C PRO A 39 -13.98 13.77 20.46
N GLY A 40 -13.89 13.85 19.12
CA GLY A 40 -12.65 13.73 18.34
C GLY A 40 -11.87 15.03 18.12
N ASN A 41 -12.32 16.20 18.62
CA ASN A 41 -11.68 17.49 18.30
C ASN A 41 -10.52 17.91 19.23
N ILE A 42 -9.86 16.95 19.87
CA ILE A 42 -8.68 17.19 20.70
C ILE A 42 -7.43 17.05 19.82
N LYS A 43 -7.10 18.11 19.06
CA LYS A 43 -5.73 18.50 18.67
C LYS A 43 -5.74 19.76 17.80
N ARG A 44 -4.86 20.71 18.14
CA ARG A 44 -4.57 21.93 17.38
C ARG A 44 -4.13 21.56 15.97
N SER A 45 -4.87 21.99 14.93
CA SER A 45 -4.50 21.76 13.55
C SER A 45 -3.30 22.63 13.16
N THR A 46 -2.09 22.13 13.38
CA THR A 46 -0.90 22.69 12.73
C THR A 46 -0.96 22.27 11.27
N LYS A 47 -1.14 23.23 10.37
CA LYS A 47 -1.21 23.01 8.93
C LYS A 47 0.18 22.56 8.45
N VAL A 48 0.43 21.25 8.42
CA VAL A 48 1.64 20.69 7.80
C VAL A 48 1.45 20.78 6.29
N LYS A 49 2.32 21.54 5.62
CA LYS A 49 2.39 21.56 4.15
C LYS A 49 3.04 20.26 3.69
N ILE A 50 2.24 19.32 3.21
CA ILE A 50 2.73 18.18 2.45
C ILE A 50 3.12 18.70 1.07
N THR A 51 4.42 18.85 0.82
CA THR A 51 4.95 19.19 -0.50
C THR A 51 5.26 17.91 -1.22
N GLY A 52 4.37 17.50 -2.13
CA GLY A 52 4.62 16.40 -3.05
C GLY A 52 5.69 16.79 -4.07
N ASN A 53 6.55 15.83 -4.39
CA ASN A 53 7.60 15.96 -5.40
C ASN A 53 6.98 16.35 -6.75
N LYS A 54 7.16 17.62 -7.15
CA LYS A 54 7.06 18.01 -8.55
C LYS A 54 8.46 18.18 -9.09
N CYS A 55 8.81 17.34 -10.06
CA CYS A 55 9.97 17.51 -10.90
C CYS A 55 9.83 18.85 -11.63
N LYS A 56 10.76 19.77 -11.40
CA LYS A 56 10.90 20.99 -12.18
C LYS A 56 12.30 21.02 -12.73
N ASP A 57 12.37 21.09 -14.05
CA ASP A 57 13.58 21.20 -14.85
C ASP A 57 14.49 22.34 -14.36
N ILE A 58 15.78 22.05 -14.40
CA ILE A 58 16.87 22.86 -13.86
C ILE A 58 17.19 24.02 -14.83
N PRO A 59 17.29 25.27 -14.35
CA PRO A 59 18.21 26.24 -14.93
C PRO A 59 19.42 26.44 -14.02
N THR A 60 20.59 26.30 -14.61
CA THR A 60 21.91 26.62 -14.07
C THR A 60 21.98 28.04 -13.53
N ALA A 61 21.85 28.19 -12.21
CA ALA A 61 22.30 29.37 -11.47
C ALA A 61 22.55 28.99 -10.01
N ALA A 62 23.70 29.38 -9.48
CA ALA A 62 24.11 29.11 -8.09
C ALA A 62 23.03 29.59 -7.08
N PRO A 63 22.53 28.74 -6.16
CA PRO A 63 21.45 29.14 -5.27
C PRO A 63 21.99 29.93 -4.08
N VAL A 64 21.31 31.04 -3.80
CA VAL A 64 21.43 31.82 -2.56
C VAL A 64 20.78 30.99 -1.43
N PRO A 65 21.39 30.91 -0.22
CA PRO A 65 20.87 30.09 0.86
C PRO A 65 19.43 30.51 1.22
N THR A 66 18.49 29.60 1.04
CA THR A 66 17.05 29.84 1.23
C THR A 66 16.65 29.78 2.72
N ASP A 67 17.48 29.18 3.59
CA ASP A 67 17.29 29.16 5.05
C ASP A 67 18.63 29.24 5.78
N SER A 68 18.78 30.16 6.73
CA SER A 68 20.04 30.37 7.48
C SER A 68 20.39 29.27 8.48
N ASN A 69 19.46 28.35 8.75
CA ASN A 69 19.65 27.21 9.66
C ASN A 69 19.81 25.87 8.91
N SER A 70 19.71 25.86 7.58
CA SER A 70 19.88 24.64 6.79
C SER A 70 21.37 24.44 6.49
N ILE A 71 21.96 23.42 7.12
CA ILE A 71 23.39 23.08 6.97
C ILE A 71 23.66 22.40 5.61
N TRP A 72 22.66 21.75 5.00
CA TRP A 72 22.81 21.01 3.74
C TRP A 72 21.80 21.46 2.70
N GLN A 73 22.26 21.66 1.47
CA GLN A 73 21.38 21.89 0.31
C GLN A 73 21.18 20.58 -0.46
N LEU A 74 20.00 20.41 -1.09
CA LEU A 74 19.63 19.16 -1.80
C LEU A 74 20.63 18.76 -2.90
N TYR A 75 21.32 19.71 -3.52
CA TYR A 75 22.36 19.43 -4.53
C TYR A 75 23.71 19.02 -3.93
N GLU A 76 23.94 19.27 -2.63
CA GLU A 76 25.19 18.95 -1.92
C GLU A 76 25.20 17.52 -1.38
N VAL A 77 24.02 16.90 -1.27
CA VAL A 77 23.87 15.51 -0.85
C VAL A 77 23.99 14.63 -2.10
N PRO A 78 25.07 13.82 -2.25
CA PRO A 78 25.18 12.90 -3.37
C PRO A 78 24.02 11.91 -3.36
N GLU A 79 23.44 11.64 -4.52
CA GLU A 79 22.46 10.55 -4.67
C GLU A 79 23.19 9.21 -4.54
N VAL A 80 23.27 8.69 -3.31
CA VAL A 80 23.84 7.37 -3.03
C VAL A 80 22.85 6.32 -3.54
N GLN A 81 23.33 5.37 -4.35
CA GLN A 81 22.51 4.24 -4.77
C GLN A 81 22.16 3.42 -3.52
N GLN A 82 20.87 3.14 -3.30
CA GLN A 82 20.38 2.42 -2.11
C GLN A 82 21.04 1.05 -1.88
N THR A 83 21.78 0.54 -2.88
CA THR A 83 22.54 -0.71 -2.85
C THR A 83 23.93 -0.60 -2.20
N ASP A 84 24.52 0.60 -2.10
CA ASP A 84 25.91 0.77 -1.62
C ASP A 84 26.06 0.57 -0.10
N ASP A 85 24.95 0.60 0.64
CA ASP A 85 24.93 0.49 2.10
C ASP A 85 25.31 -0.92 2.62
N ILE A 86 25.13 -1.96 1.79
CA ILE A 86 25.42 -3.36 2.15
C ILE A 86 26.93 -3.60 2.30
N LEU A 87 27.78 -2.81 1.63
CA LEU A 87 29.23 -2.94 1.70
C LEU A 87 29.86 -2.22 2.89
N SER A 88 29.15 -1.26 3.50
CA SER A 88 29.66 -0.47 4.63
C SER A 88 29.14 -0.93 5.99
N ASP A 89 28.02 -1.66 6.04
CA ASP A 89 27.42 -2.10 7.31
C ASP A 89 28.05 -3.42 7.81
N PRO A 90 28.58 -3.48 9.06
CA PRO A 90 29.12 -4.71 9.66
C PRO A 90 28.06 -5.77 10.02
N ARG A 91 26.76 -5.45 9.94
CA ARG A 91 25.67 -6.36 10.31
C ARG A 91 25.49 -7.50 9.32
N ILE A 92 24.98 -8.62 9.83
CA ILE A 92 24.77 -9.84 9.04
C ILE A 92 23.47 -9.72 8.24
N LYS A 93 23.47 -10.19 7.00
CA LYS A 93 22.25 -10.35 6.23
C LYS A 93 21.48 -11.59 6.72
N PRO A 94 20.23 -11.46 7.21
CA PRO A 94 19.46 -12.61 7.67
C PRO A 94 19.01 -13.49 6.49
N GLU A 95 18.75 -14.76 6.78
CA GLU A 95 18.11 -15.68 5.83
C GLU A 95 16.63 -15.32 5.69
N TYR A 96 16.13 -15.24 4.46
CA TYR A 96 14.74 -14.91 4.19
C TYR A 96 14.17 -15.75 3.06
N ASP A 97 12.86 -15.97 3.10
CA ASP A 97 12.08 -16.65 2.08
C ASP A 97 10.90 -15.75 1.64
N ILE A 98 10.60 -15.75 0.34
CA ILE A 98 9.50 -14.95 -0.23
C ILE A 98 8.43 -15.89 -0.74
N LYS A 99 7.24 -15.80 -0.14
CA LYS A 99 6.06 -16.57 -0.49
C LYS A 99 5.01 -15.66 -1.08
N TYR A 100 4.23 -16.16 -2.03
CA TYR A 100 3.10 -15.44 -2.60
C TYR A 100 1.79 -16.03 -2.10
N LYS A 101 0.83 -15.18 -1.76
CA LYS A 101 -0.49 -15.55 -1.29
C LYS A 101 -1.53 -15.04 -2.27
N GLN A 102 -2.42 -15.95 -2.66
CA GLN A 102 -3.57 -15.64 -3.49
C GLN A 102 -4.85 -15.71 -2.64
N PHE A 103 -5.71 -14.72 -2.78
CA PHE A 103 -7.04 -14.76 -2.21
C PHE A 103 -7.97 -15.51 -3.18
N VAL A 104 -8.33 -16.74 -2.84
CA VAL A 104 -9.17 -17.60 -3.67
C VAL A 104 -10.57 -17.67 -3.06
N ALA A 105 -11.57 -17.24 -3.82
CA ALA A 105 -12.97 -17.29 -3.40
C ALA A 105 -13.60 -18.66 -3.69
N THR A 106 -14.78 -18.93 -3.13
CA THR A 106 -15.48 -20.21 -3.37
C THR A 106 -15.84 -20.41 -4.85
N GLU A 107 -16.11 -19.33 -5.55
CA GLU A 107 -16.42 -19.28 -6.98
C GLU A 107 -15.22 -19.73 -7.81
N ASP A 108 -14.02 -19.36 -7.39
CA ASP A 108 -12.76 -19.74 -8.03
C ASP A 108 -12.47 -21.23 -7.80
N VAL A 109 -12.66 -21.73 -6.57
CA VAL A 109 -12.39 -23.14 -6.22
C VAL A 109 -13.43 -24.10 -6.80
N PHE A 110 -14.72 -23.78 -6.66
CA PHE A 110 -15.81 -24.73 -6.94
C PHE A 110 -16.42 -24.55 -8.33
N LEU A 111 -16.47 -23.32 -8.85
CA LEU A 111 -17.10 -23.03 -10.14
C LEU A 111 -16.09 -22.72 -11.23
N GLN A 112 -14.82 -22.50 -10.87
CA GLN A 112 -13.76 -22.09 -11.79
C GLN A 112 -14.16 -20.86 -12.64
N MET A 113 -15.04 -20.02 -12.09
CA MET A 113 -15.53 -18.79 -12.72
C MET A 113 -14.59 -17.61 -12.44
N GLY A 114 -13.70 -17.77 -11.47
CA GLY A 114 -12.58 -16.87 -11.26
C GLY A 114 -11.61 -16.97 -12.41
N ASN A 115 -11.36 -15.86 -13.08
CA ASN A 115 -10.17 -15.74 -13.91
C ASN A 115 -8.97 -15.58 -12.98
N LYS A 116 -8.59 -16.61 -12.23
CA LYS A 116 -7.33 -16.58 -11.48
C LYS A 116 -6.49 -17.77 -11.87
N THR A 117 -5.28 -17.52 -12.33
CA THR A 117 -4.31 -18.58 -12.59
C THR A 117 -3.55 -18.97 -11.31
N PRO A 118 -2.97 -20.18 -11.24
CA PRO A 118 -2.04 -20.57 -10.17
C PRO A 118 -0.68 -19.85 -10.27
N ASN A 119 -0.55 -18.82 -11.12
CA ASN A 119 0.69 -18.11 -11.36
C ASN A 119 0.82 -16.93 -10.39
N THR A 120 2.06 -16.49 -10.13
CA THR A 120 2.33 -15.35 -9.22
C THR A 120 1.75 -14.01 -9.72
N ALA A 121 1.37 -13.94 -10.99
CA ALA A 121 0.67 -12.82 -11.60
C ALA A 121 -0.73 -12.60 -11.00
N SER A 122 -1.40 -13.65 -10.52
CA SER A 122 -2.74 -13.57 -9.93
C SER A 122 -2.71 -13.49 -8.39
N CYS A 123 -1.52 -13.49 -7.77
CA CYS A 123 -1.36 -13.34 -6.33
C CYS A 123 -1.42 -11.87 -5.91
N GLU A 124 -2.28 -11.55 -4.94
CA GLU A 124 -2.45 -10.19 -4.39
C GLU A 124 -1.54 -9.92 -3.17
N GLY A 125 -1.10 -10.99 -2.49
CA GLY A 125 -0.24 -10.89 -1.30
C GLY A 125 1.17 -11.42 -1.53
N MET A 126 2.13 -10.78 -0.88
CA MET A 126 3.51 -11.25 -0.75
C MET A 126 3.85 -11.37 0.74
N VAL A 127 4.38 -12.51 1.16
CA VAL A 127 4.78 -12.80 2.54
C VAL A 127 6.28 -13.04 2.57
N ILE A 128 6.99 -12.31 3.40
CA ILE A 128 8.44 -12.43 3.55
C ILE A 128 8.72 -12.97 4.95
N ASP A 129 9.21 -14.20 5.01
CA ASP A 129 9.62 -14.87 6.25
C ASP A 129 11.12 -14.67 6.46
N ILE A 130 11.51 -14.08 7.58
CA ILE A 130 12.90 -13.71 7.87
C ILE A 130 13.33 -14.35 9.18
N ASN A 131 14.44 -15.07 9.13
CA ASN A 131 15.02 -15.75 10.28
C ASN A 131 15.98 -14.81 11.02
N MET A 132 15.64 -14.45 12.26
CA MET A 132 16.43 -13.54 13.12
C MET A 132 16.64 -14.15 14.49
N LYS A 133 17.55 -15.13 14.58
CA LYS A 133 17.83 -15.84 15.83
C LYS A 133 18.44 -14.90 16.87
N GLY A 134 17.86 -14.92 18.08
CA GLY A 134 18.41 -14.19 19.23
C GLY A 134 18.09 -12.70 19.27
N GLU A 135 17.26 -12.20 18.36
CA GLU A 135 16.76 -10.83 18.39
C GLU A 135 15.42 -10.73 19.14
N ASN A 136 15.14 -9.55 19.69
CA ASN A 136 13.84 -9.27 20.31
C ASN A 136 12.95 -8.47 19.37
N LYS A 137 11.63 -8.60 19.53
CA LYS A 137 10.63 -7.81 18.81
C LYS A 137 10.86 -6.30 18.87
N ASN A 138 11.30 -5.79 20.03
CA ASN A 138 11.42 -4.35 20.27
C ASN A 138 12.63 -3.71 19.60
N ASP A 139 13.64 -4.53 19.25
CA ASP A 139 14.89 -4.06 18.67
C ASP A 139 14.86 -4.10 17.14
N ILE A 140 13.71 -4.49 16.55
CA ILE A 140 13.53 -4.66 15.11
C ILE A 140 12.75 -3.47 14.56
N ASP A 141 13.41 -2.70 13.70
CA ASP A 141 12.81 -1.64 12.91
C ASP A 141 12.52 -2.14 11.50
N CYS A 142 11.26 -2.03 11.08
CA CYS A 142 10.81 -2.38 9.74
C CYS A 142 10.34 -1.12 9.01
N HIS A 143 10.92 -0.84 7.85
CA HIS A 143 10.51 0.25 6.99
C HIS A 143 10.13 -0.28 5.61
N VAL A 144 8.88 -0.03 5.22
CA VAL A 144 8.34 -0.46 3.93
C VAL A 144 8.09 0.77 3.06
N THR A 145 8.73 0.80 1.90
CA THR A 145 8.44 1.73 0.81
C THR A 145 7.77 0.95 -0.32
N LYS A 146 7.17 1.66 -1.28
CA LYS A 146 6.51 1.04 -2.44
C LYS A 146 7.37 0.01 -3.17
N THR A 147 8.68 0.22 -3.27
CA THR A 147 9.59 -0.62 -4.07
C THR A 147 10.71 -1.24 -3.24
N HIS A 148 10.82 -0.92 -1.95
CA HIS A 148 11.92 -1.36 -1.10
C HIS A 148 11.42 -1.74 0.28
N LEU A 149 12.00 -2.80 0.83
CA LEU A 149 11.86 -3.23 2.20
C LEU A 149 13.21 -3.09 2.90
N ASP A 150 13.23 -2.31 3.98
CA ASP A 150 14.39 -2.06 4.81
C ASP A 150 14.10 -2.56 6.23
N ILE A 151 14.93 -3.49 6.71
CA ILE A 151 14.84 -4.06 8.05
C ILE A 151 16.18 -3.87 8.75
N ARG A 152 16.09 -3.42 9.99
CA ARG A 152 17.24 -3.12 10.84
C ARG A 152 17.02 -3.72 12.21
N SER A 153 18.00 -4.49 12.66
CA SER A 153 18.16 -4.89 14.06
C SER A 153 19.61 -4.65 14.49
N PRO A 154 19.95 -4.74 15.78
CA PRO A 154 21.32 -4.61 16.26
C PRO A 154 22.32 -5.53 15.52
N SER A 155 21.93 -6.77 15.23
CA SER A 155 22.81 -7.77 14.61
C SER A 155 22.56 -7.94 13.11
N TYR A 156 21.35 -7.64 12.64
CA TYR A 156 20.92 -7.93 11.28
C TYR A 156 20.53 -6.69 10.49
N ARG A 157 20.80 -6.74 9.19
CA ARG A 157 20.43 -5.71 8.22
C ARG A 157 19.94 -6.38 6.96
N LEU A 158 18.72 -6.07 6.54
CA LEU A 158 18.17 -6.52 5.25
C LEU A 158 17.63 -5.34 4.47
N ASN A 159 18.27 -5.01 3.35
CA ASN A 159 17.71 -4.13 2.34
C ASN A 159 17.34 -5.00 1.13
N LEU A 160 16.05 -5.03 0.81
CA LEU A 160 15.50 -5.86 -0.26
C LEU A 160 14.70 -4.99 -1.23
N ALA A 161 15.10 -4.98 -2.49
CA ALA A 161 14.30 -4.42 -3.57
C ALA A 161 13.13 -5.36 -3.88
N LEU A 162 11.91 -4.82 -3.90
CA LEU A 162 10.70 -5.58 -4.18
C LEU A 162 10.50 -5.70 -5.69
N PRO A 163 10.16 -6.89 -6.21
CA PRO A 163 9.97 -7.10 -7.65
C PRO A 163 8.72 -6.38 -8.19
N HIS A 164 7.76 -6.11 -7.31
CA HIS A 164 6.52 -5.42 -7.64
C HIS A 164 6.24 -4.32 -6.62
N PRO A 165 5.57 -3.24 -7.04
CA PRO A 165 5.12 -2.21 -6.13
C PRO A 165 4.12 -2.76 -5.10
N VAL A 166 4.28 -2.31 -3.85
CA VAL A 166 3.40 -2.63 -2.73
C VAL A 166 2.75 -1.37 -2.18
N ASP A 167 1.61 -1.54 -1.52
CA ASP A 167 0.95 -0.47 -0.79
C ASP A 167 1.43 -0.47 0.68
N PRO A 168 2.20 0.53 1.13
CA PRO A 168 2.78 0.54 2.48
C PRO A 168 1.71 0.64 3.58
N ASP A 169 0.53 1.20 3.29
CA ASP A 169 -0.52 1.42 4.28
C ASP A 169 -1.29 0.13 4.64
N SER A 170 -1.33 -0.84 3.72
CA SER A 170 -1.99 -2.14 3.92
C SER A 170 -1.01 -3.26 4.31
N CYS A 171 0.26 -2.95 4.53
CA CYS A 171 1.27 -3.91 4.99
C CYS A 171 1.13 -4.20 6.49
N SER A 172 1.42 -5.44 6.88
CA SER A 172 1.48 -5.84 8.29
C SER A 172 2.74 -6.64 8.59
N ALA A 173 3.22 -6.59 9.83
CA ALA A 173 4.38 -7.35 10.28
C ALA A 173 4.07 -8.04 11.61
N GLU A 174 4.41 -9.32 11.69
CA GLU A 174 4.17 -10.18 12.83
C GLU A 174 5.48 -10.82 13.28
N TRP A 175 5.75 -10.79 14.58
CA TRP A 175 6.92 -11.41 15.17
C TRP A 175 6.52 -12.73 15.85
N ASN A 176 7.16 -13.82 15.44
CA ASN A 176 7.02 -15.11 16.08
C ASN A 176 8.21 -15.38 17.02
N GLY A 177 8.02 -15.17 18.32
CA GLY A 177 9.06 -15.36 19.33
C GLY A 177 9.46 -16.81 19.59
N THR A 178 8.65 -17.80 19.17
CA THR A 178 9.00 -19.22 19.34
C THR A 178 10.02 -19.66 18.29
N LEU A 179 9.84 -19.21 17.05
CA LEU A 179 10.71 -19.54 15.93
C LEU A 179 11.80 -18.49 15.70
N ASN A 180 11.71 -17.32 16.34
CA ASN A 180 12.52 -16.14 16.07
C ASN A 180 12.44 -15.71 14.59
N HIS A 181 11.22 -15.71 14.07
CA HIS A 181 10.92 -15.35 12.70
C HIS A 181 10.10 -14.06 12.66
N LEU A 182 10.50 -13.14 11.78
CA LEU A 182 9.68 -12.00 11.40
C LEU A 182 8.94 -12.32 10.11
N ILE A 183 7.62 -12.21 10.16
CA ILE A 183 6.72 -12.46 9.04
C ILE A 183 6.17 -11.11 8.59
N ILE A 184 6.44 -10.73 7.34
CA ILE A 184 5.95 -9.46 6.78
C ILE A 184 4.94 -9.78 5.69
N ASN A 185 3.71 -9.34 5.86
CA ASN A 185 2.67 -9.39 4.85
C ASN A 185 2.62 -8.06 4.10
N LEU A 186 2.86 -8.14 2.81
CA LEU A 186 2.82 -7.02 1.88
C LEU A 186 1.65 -7.22 0.93
N THR A 187 0.84 -6.18 0.75
CA THR A 187 -0.21 -6.16 -0.28
C THR A 187 0.37 -5.59 -1.56
N LEU A 188 0.25 -6.32 -2.66
CA LEU A 188 0.75 -5.91 -3.97
C LEU A 188 -0.20 -4.87 -4.59
N SER A 189 0.36 -3.85 -5.23
CA SER A 189 -0.40 -2.78 -5.90
C SER A 189 0.04 -2.66 -7.36
N ARG A 190 -0.52 -3.51 -8.22
CA ARG A 190 -0.18 -3.59 -9.65
C ARG A 190 -1.19 -2.81 -10.49
N GLU A 191 -0.74 -2.26 -11.63
CA GLU A 191 -1.60 -1.44 -12.50
C GLU A 191 -2.78 -2.20 -13.13
N TYR A 192 -2.69 -3.53 -13.28
CA TYR A 192 -3.72 -4.35 -13.94
C TYR A 192 -4.38 -5.36 -13.00
N ASP A 193 -4.26 -5.15 -11.69
CA ASP A 193 -4.78 -6.11 -10.69
C ASP A 193 -6.31 -6.28 -10.80
N PHE A 194 -7.01 -5.25 -11.30
CA PHE A 194 -8.44 -5.28 -11.56
C PHE A 194 -8.86 -6.17 -12.74
N ILE A 195 -7.91 -6.59 -13.59
CA ILE A 195 -8.13 -7.50 -14.72
C ILE A 195 -7.41 -8.82 -14.50
N ASN A 196 -6.91 -9.11 -13.29
CA ASN A 196 -6.13 -10.33 -13.09
C ASN A 196 -6.92 -11.55 -13.58
N PHE A 197 -6.24 -12.33 -14.44
CA PHE A 197 -6.68 -13.58 -15.04
C PHE A 197 -5.94 -14.77 -14.43
#